data_AF-A0A7S0TQS7-F1
#
_entry.id   AF-A0A7S0TQS7-F1
#
_cell.length_a   1.000
_cell.length_b   1.000
_cell.length_c   1.000
_cell.angle_alpha   90.00
_cell.angle_beta   90.00
_cell.angle_gamma   90.00
#
_symmetry.space_group_name_H-M   'P 1'
#
loop_
_entity.id
_entity.type
_entity.pdbx_description
1 polymer ?
#
loop_
_entity_poly.entity_id
_entity_poly.type
_entity_poly.pdbx_seq_one_letter_code
_entity_poly.pdbx_strand_id
1 'polypeptide(L)'
;ARGPGGPGGGGGGRRPRLDYLEHVLVPLEMYNDACYCALNALGRRHLYREIECEAFLCVEEMAKMCARRLYVHFKVLASYSLLSGTYKDHLPPSDVPAVNASQG
;
A
#
# COMPACT_ATOMS: atom_id res chain seq x y z
N ALA A 1 27.80 -16.93 -39.85
CA ALA A 1 26.34 -17.08 -39.92
C ALA A 1 25.74 -16.53 -38.63
N ARG A 2 24.99 -15.43 -38.74
CA ARG A 2 24.38 -14.71 -37.63
C ARG A 2 22.91 -15.14 -37.60
N GLY A 3 22.51 -15.87 -36.56
CA GLY A 3 21.11 -16.24 -36.30
C GLY A 3 20.38 -15.15 -35.49
N PRO A 4 19.04 -15.02 -35.60
CA PRO A 4 18.33 -13.76 -35.37
C PRO A 4 17.55 -13.69 -34.04
N GLY A 5 17.26 -12.45 -33.59
CA GLY A 5 16.05 -11.99 -32.85
C GLY A 5 15.64 -12.72 -31.55
N GLY A 6 15.44 -12.08 -30.40
CA GLY A 6 15.26 -10.67 -30.10
C GLY A 6 15.10 -10.44 -28.59
N PRO A 7 14.83 -9.20 -28.16
CA PRO A 7 14.76 -8.80 -26.75
C PRO A 7 13.33 -9.01 -26.23
N GLY A 8 13.14 -9.86 -25.23
CA GLY A 8 11.80 -10.19 -24.75
C GLY A 8 11.77 -10.44 -23.26
N GLY A 9 11.09 -9.53 -22.55
CA GLY A 9 10.63 -9.79 -21.18
C GLY A 9 11.22 -8.86 -20.15
N GLY A 10 10.91 -7.57 -20.23
CA GLY A 10 10.95 -6.67 -19.08
C GLY A 10 10.01 -7.22 -18.00
N GLY A 11 10.54 -8.02 -17.09
CA GLY A 11 9.88 -8.46 -15.87
C GLY A 11 9.73 -7.26 -14.94
N GLY A 12 8.76 -6.40 -15.25
CA GLY A 12 8.30 -5.33 -14.37
C GLY A 12 7.64 -5.96 -13.16
N GLY A 13 8.46 -6.46 -12.23
CA GLY A 13 8.04 -6.71 -10.86
C GLY A 13 7.41 -5.42 -10.38
N ARG A 14 6.08 -5.43 -10.25
CA ARG A 14 5.32 -4.28 -9.75
C ARG A 14 5.79 -4.06 -8.33
N ARG A 15 6.83 -3.24 -8.17
CA ARG A 15 7.27 -2.73 -6.88
C ARG A 15 6.03 -2.16 -6.20
N PRO A 16 5.81 -2.46 -4.92
CA PRO A 16 4.77 -1.78 -4.18
C PRO A 16 5.02 -0.29 -4.35
N ARG A 17 4.00 0.45 -4.78
CA ARG A 17 4.09 1.90 -4.96
C ARG A 17 4.15 2.55 -3.57
N LEU A 18 5.32 2.46 -2.93
CA LEU A 18 5.62 2.99 -1.60
C LEU A 18 5.43 4.50 -1.58
N ASP A 19 5.59 5.15 -2.73
CA ASP A 19 5.40 6.59 -2.97
C ASP A 19 4.01 7.10 -2.57
N TYR A 20 2.99 6.24 -2.43
CA TYR A 20 1.65 6.67 -1.99
C TYR A 20 1.42 6.46 -0.48
N LEU A 21 2.29 5.72 0.22
CA LEU A 21 2.12 5.49 1.65
C LEU A 21 2.34 6.78 2.45
N GLU A 22 3.29 7.61 2.00
CA GLU A 22 3.53 8.94 2.58
C GLU A 22 2.34 9.90 2.41
N HIS A 23 1.48 9.64 1.42
CA HIS A 23 0.29 10.46 1.15
C HIS A 23 -1.01 9.83 1.65
N VAL A 24 -0.96 8.69 2.35
CA VAL A 24 -2.16 7.92 2.72
C VAL A 24 -3.11 8.70 3.64
N LEU A 25 -2.59 9.67 4.39
CA LEU A 25 -3.36 10.49 5.33
C LEU A 25 -3.83 11.82 4.74
N VAL A 26 -3.32 12.23 3.57
CA VAL A 26 -3.70 13.50 2.92
C VAL A 26 -5.22 13.62 2.69
N PRO A 27 -5.94 12.56 2.27
CA PRO A 27 -7.40 12.65 2.15
C PRO A 27 -8.14 12.94 3.46
N LEU A 28 -7.54 12.68 4.63
CA LEU A 28 -8.15 13.00 5.92
C LEU A 28 -8.17 14.50 6.19
N GLU A 29 -7.27 15.28 5.58
CA GLU A 29 -7.30 16.74 5.69
C GLU A 29 -8.55 17.33 5.02
N MET A 30 -9.05 16.70 3.95
CA MET A 30 -10.30 17.12 3.29
C MET A 30 -11.52 17.02 4.23
N TYR A 31 -11.53 16.04 5.14
CA TYR A 31 -12.59 15.94 6.16
C TYR A 31 -12.54 17.11 7.15
N ASN A 32 -11.34 17.58 7.51
CA ASN A 32 -11.19 18.74 8.39
C ASN A 32 -11.74 20.01 7.74
N ASP A 33 -11.41 20.24 6.47
CA ASP A 33 -11.91 21.38 5.70
C ASP A 33 -13.44 21.30 5.51
N ALA A 34 -13.96 20.11 5.22
CA ALA A 34 -15.40 19.89 5.06
C ALA A 34 -16.17 20.14 6.37
N CYS A 35 -15.64 19.67 7.51
CA CYS A 35 -16.20 19.95 8.83
C CYS A 35 -16.18 21.44 9.17
N TYR A 36 -15.07 22.13 8.88
CA TYR A 36 -14.97 23.57 9.07
C TYR A 36 -16.01 24.32 8.22
N CYS A 37 -16.16 23.96 6.95
CA CYS A 37 -17.16 24.53 6.05
C CYS A 37 -18.59 24.28 6.56
N ALA A 38 -18.90 23.05 6.99
CA ALA A 38 -20.22 22.69 7.49
C ALA A 38 -20.66 23.51 8.71
N LEU A 39 -19.74 23.76 9.65
CA LEU A 39 -20.04 24.51 10.88
C LEU A 39 -19.93 26.02 10.70
N ASN A 40 -18.90 26.52 10.01
CA ASN A 40 -18.56 27.94 9.99
C ASN A 40 -19.05 28.67 8.74
N ALA A 41 -19.09 28.00 7.58
CA ALA A 41 -19.58 28.61 6.34
C ALA A 41 -21.08 28.36 6.12
N LEU A 42 -21.54 27.13 6.39
CA LEU A 42 -22.92 26.71 6.14
C LEU A 42 -23.82 26.78 7.40
N GLY A 43 -23.24 26.70 8.60
CA GLY A 43 -24.00 26.69 9.85
C GLY A 43 -24.93 25.48 10.01
N ARG A 44 -24.63 24.35 9.36
CA ARG A 44 -25.49 23.15 9.33
C ARG A 44 -24.89 22.00 10.14
N ARG A 45 -25.39 21.80 11.36
CA ARG A 45 -24.93 20.73 12.27
C ARG A 45 -25.22 19.30 11.76
N HIS A 46 -26.25 19.10 10.94
CA HIS A 46 -26.53 17.78 10.37
C HIS A 46 -25.46 17.36 9.35
N LEU A 47 -25.00 18.30 8.49
CA LEU A 47 -23.89 18.05 7.57
C LEU A 47 -22.61 17.68 8.31
N TYR A 48 -22.28 18.41 9.39
CA TYR A 48 -21.13 18.04 10.22
C TYR A 48 -21.23 16.60 10.75
N ARG A 49 -22.41 16.18 11.23
CA ARG A 49 -22.62 14.82 11.74
C ARG A 49 -22.50 13.75 10.65
N GLU A 50 -22.98 14.04 9.45
CA GLU A 50 -22.84 13.14 8.30
C GLU A 50 -21.36 12.97 7.92
N ILE A 51 -20.62 14.09 7.81
CA ILE A 51 -19.19 14.10 7.51
C ILE A 51 -18.39 13.34 8.58
N GLU A 52 -18.70 13.57 9.87
CA GLU A 52 -18.06 12.87 11.00
C GLU A 52 -18.32 11.36 10.95
N CYS A 53 -19.54 10.94 10.59
CA CYS A 53 -19.90 9.54 10.47
C CYS A 53 -19.16 8.86 9.30
N GLU A 54 -19.08 9.52 8.14
CA GLU A 54 -18.33 9.02 6.98
C GLU A 54 -16.83 8.92 7.30
N ALA A 55 -16.24 9.96 7.90
CA ALA A 55 -14.84 9.98 8.30
C ALA A 55 -14.50 8.80 9.22
N PHE A 56 -15.35 8.55 10.22
CA PHE A 56 -15.18 7.43 11.15
C PHE A 56 -15.16 6.09 10.41
N LEU A 57 -16.13 5.85 9.52
CA LEU A 57 -16.21 4.62 8.73
C LEU A 57 -15.00 4.44 7.82
N CYS A 58 -14.57 5.50 7.13
CA CYS A 58 -13.42 5.48 6.25
C CYS A 58 -12.11 5.21 7.00
N VAL A 59 -11.92 5.79 8.19
CA VAL A 59 -10.73 5.56 9.02
C VAL A 59 -10.70 4.11 9.52
N GLU A 60 -11.83 3.56 9.96
CA GLU A 60 -11.90 2.15 10.33
C GLU A 60 -11.51 1.23 9.17
N GLU A 61 -12.03 1.50 7.96
CA GLU A 61 -11.75 0.68 6.79
C GLU A 61 -10.31 0.82 6.32
N MET A 62 -9.76 2.04 6.35
CA MET A 62 -8.35 2.31 6.08
C MET A 62 -7.44 1.53 7.05
N ALA A 63 -7.74 1.56 8.35
CA ALA A 63 -6.99 0.83 9.36
C ALA A 63 -7.04 -0.69 9.12
N LYS A 64 -8.22 -1.24 8.81
CA LYS A 64 -8.38 -2.67 8.46
C LYS A 64 -7.55 -3.06 7.24
N MET A 65 -7.58 -2.25 6.18
CA MET A 65 -6.83 -2.50 4.95
C MET A 65 -5.32 -2.37 5.15
N CYS A 66 -4.89 -1.36 5.91
CA CYS A 66 -3.49 -1.16 6.26
C CYS A 66 -2.97 -2.35 7.09
N ALA A 67 -3.69 -2.75 8.14
CA ALA A 67 -3.33 -3.89 8.98
C ALA A 67 -3.22 -5.19 8.17
N ARG A 68 -4.17 -5.45 7.25
CA ARG A 68 -4.10 -6.63 6.36
C ARG A 68 -2.86 -6.61 5.47
N ARG A 69 -2.53 -5.46 4.87
CA ARG A 69 -1.34 -5.32 4.02
C ARG A 69 -0.04 -5.49 4.80
N LEU A 70 0.07 -4.85 5.97
CA LEU A 70 1.23 -5.00 6.87
C LEU A 70 1.38 -6.46 7.32
N TYR A 71 0.29 -7.09 7.76
CA TYR A 71 0.32 -8.49 8.19
C TYR A 71 0.82 -9.42 7.07
N VAL A 72 0.26 -9.31 5.86
CA VAL A 72 0.69 -10.14 4.72
C VAL A 72 2.16 -9.87 4.38
N HIS A 73 2.59 -8.61 4.35
CA HIS A 73 3.96 -8.24 4.05
C HIS A 73 4.95 -8.88 5.04
N PHE A 74 4.74 -8.69 6.33
CA PHE A 74 5.62 -9.24 7.36
C PHE A 74 5.53 -10.76 7.47
N LYS A 75 4.36 -11.35 7.22
CA LYS A 75 4.20 -12.80 7.17
C LYS A 75 5.03 -13.41 6.05
N VAL A 76 4.94 -12.87 4.82
CA VAL A 76 5.74 -13.33 3.69
C VAL A 76 7.22 -13.16 3.98
N LEU A 77 7.62 -12.02 4.56
CA LEU A 77 9.02 -11.78 4.92
C LEU A 77 9.55 -12.78 5.96
N ALA A 78 8.79 -13.05 7.01
CA ALA A 78 9.16 -14.03 8.03
C ALA A 78 9.21 -15.46 7.44
N SER A 79 8.21 -15.84 6.65
CA SER A 79 8.19 -17.13 5.95
C SER A 79 9.38 -17.30 5.01
N TYR A 80 9.75 -16.25 4.27
CA TYR A 80 10.94 -16.26 3.42
C TYR A 80 12.22 -16.36 4.26
N SER A 81 12.33 -15.64 5.38
CA SER A 81 13.49 -15.73 6.27
C SER A 81 13.72 -17.16 6.77
N LEU A 82 12.65 -17.85 7.17
CA LEU A 82 12.67 -19.23 7.66
C LEU A 82 12.89 -20.29 6.56
N LEU A 83 12.71 -19.95 5.29
CA LEU A 83 12.90 -20.89 4.18
C LEU A 83 14.39 -21.28 4.05
N SER A 84 14.67 -22.58 3.92
CA SER A 84 16.03 -23.08 3.74
C SER A 84 16.65 -22.59 2.42
N GLY A 85 17.97 -22.36 2.42
CA GLY A 85 18.72 -21.78 1.30
C GLY A 85 18.52 -22.53 -0.02
N THR A 86 18.50 -23.86 0.01
CA THR A 86 18.28 -24.69 -1.19
C THR A 86 16.93 -24.44 -1.86
N TYR A 87 15.90 -24.13 -1.08
CA TYR A 87 14.56 -23.84 -1.63
C TYR A 87 14.42 -22.37 -2.05
N LYS A 88 15.19 -21.46 -1.46
CA LYS A 88 15.27 -20.06 -1.89
C LYS A 88 15.83 -19.93 -3.30
N ASP A 89 16.83 -20.74 -3.65
CA ASP A 89 17.48 -20.73 -4.97
C ASP A 89 16.54 -21.20 -6.11
N HIS A 90 15.52 -21.99 -5.78
CA HIS A 90 14.52 -22.47 -6.74
C HIS A 90 13.26 -21.60 -6.80
N LEU A 91 13.17 -20.53 -6.00
CA LEU A 91 12.01 -19.68 -5.95
C LEU A 91 11.98 -18.74 -7.17
N PRO A 92 10.85 -18.63 -7.89
CA PRO A 92 10.79 -17.71 -9.02
C PRO A 92 11.00 -16.26 -8.55
N PRO A 93 11.63 -15.41 -9.38
CA PRO A 93 11.95 -14.04 -9.02
C PRO A 93 10.72 -13.15 -8.73
N SER A 94 9.51 -13.60 -9.09
CA SER A 94 8.24 -12.94 -8.72
C SER A 94 7.89 -13.06 -7.24
N ASP A 95 8.36 -14.12 -6.58
CA ASP A 95 7.93 -14.53 -5.24
C ASP A 95 8.98 -14.18 -4.18
N VAL A 96 10.13 -13.67 -4.61
CA VAL A 96 11.15 -13.12 -3.74
C VAL A 96 10.66 -11.76 -3.21
N PRO A 97 10.48 -11.59 -1.89
CA PRO A 97 10.06 -10.31 -1.34
C PRO A 97 11.09 -9.22 -1.66
N ALA A 98 10.62 -8.01 -1.98
CA ALA A 98 11.43 -6.85 -2.36
C ALA A 98 12.20 -6.23 -1.18
N VAL A 99 12.89 -7.05 -0.39
CA VAL A 99 13.69 -6.65 0.77
C VAL A 99 15.17 -6.41 0.41
N ASN A 100 15.63 -6.89 -0.74
CA ASN A 100 17.06 -6.91 -1.08
C ASN A 100 17.54 -5.70 -1.93
N ALA A 101 16.83 -4.57 -1.92
CA ALA A 101 17.20 -3.40 -2.74
C ALA A 101 18.16 -2.40 -2.05
N SER A 102 18.53 -2.62 -0.79
CA SER A 102 19.33 -1.65 0.00
C SER A 102 20.43 -2.24 0.89
N GLN A 103 20.79 -3.51 0.72
CA GLN A 103 22.00 -4.06 1.34
C GLN A 103 23.00 -4.38 0.24
N GLY A 104 23.98 -3.49 0.08
CA GLY A 104 25.16 -3.70 -0.75
C GLY A 104 26.11 -4.73 -0.17
#